data_AF-A5GU47-F1
#
_entry.id   AF-A5GU47-F1
#
_cell.length_a   1.000
_cell.length_b   1.000
_cell.length_c   1.000
_cell.angle_alpha   90.00
_cell.angle_beta   90.00
_cell.angle_gamma   90.00
#
_symmetry.space_group_name_H-M   'P 1'
#
loop_
_entity.id
_entity.type
_entity.pdbx_description
1 polymer ?
#
loop_
_entity_poly.entity_id
_entity_poly.type
_entity_poly.pdbx_seq_one_letter_code
_entity_poly.pdbx_strand_id
1 'polypeptide(L)' 'MDSTRRDDTSLKWAADGELSPVDQQRILARLSAQDPTAQGLLQCSTEDQAGGSPSIS' A
#
# COMPACT_ATOMS: atom_id res chain seq x y z
N MET A 1 14.78 0.93 29.08
CA MET A 1 14.23 -0.18 28.29
C MET A 1 13.34 0.43 27.24
N ASP A 2 13.81 0.44 26.00
CA ASP A 2 13.06 0.97 24.86
C ASP A 2 11.79 0.11 24.70
N SER A 3 10.63 0.71 24.95
CA SER A 3 9.35 0.02 24.82
C SER A 3 9.20 -0.35 23.36
N THR A 4 9.45 -1.62 23.05
CA THR A 4 9.30 -2.23 21.74
C THR A 4 8.07 -1.66 21.07
N ARG A 5 8.30 -0.81 20.05
CA ARG A 5 7.28 -0.38 19.11
C ARG A 5 6.60 -1.65 18.66
N ARG A 6 5.39 -1.89 19.15
CA ARG A 6 4.57 -2.98 18.67
C ARG A 6 4.11 -2.49 17.31
N ASP A 7 4.96 -2.70 16.30
CA ASP A 7 4.56 -2.58 14.92
C ASP A 7 3.41 -3.55 14.77
N ASP A 8 2.19 -3.04 14.89
CA ASP A 8 0.98 -3.81 14.68
C ASP A 8 1.12 -4.44 13.29
N THR A 9 1.40 -5.76 13.28
CA THR A 9 1.61 -6.53 12.04
C THR A 9 0.29 -6.95 11.42
N SER A 10 -0.82 -6.57 12.04
CA SER A 10 -2.16 -6.80 11.53
C SER A 10 -2.41 -5.86 10.34
N LEU A 11 -2.82 -6.44 9.21
CA LEU A 11 -3.28 -5.70 8.04
C LEU A 11 -4.80 -5.62 8.08
N LYS A 12 -5.34 -4.40 7.95
CA LYS A 12 -6.78 -4.21 7.83
C LYS A 12 -7.17 -4.31 6.36
N TRP A 13 -8.00 -5.29 6.05
CA TRP A 13 -8.62 -5.47 4.73
C TRP A 13 -10.02 -4.84 4.74
N ALA A 14 -10.41 -4.23 3.63
CA ALA A 14 -11.76 -3.76 3.38
C ALA A 14 -12.65 -4.91 2.85
N ALA A 15 -13.96 -4.69 2.80
CA ALA A 15 -14.93 -5.72 2.45
C ALA A 15 -14.88 -6.14 0.97
N ASP A 16 -14.29 -5.30 0.13
CA ASP A 16 -13.96 -5.56 -1.28
C ASP A 16 -12.69 -6.42 -1.44
N GLY A 17 -12.01 -6.75 -0.33
CA GLY A 17 -10.75 -7.48 -0.35
C GLY A 17 -9.53 -6.59 -0.61
N GLU A 18 -9.70 -5.26 -0.68
CA GLU A 18 -8.59 -4.32 -0.83
C GLU A 18 -7.93 -4.02 0.53
N LEU A 19 -6.66 -3.63 0.49
CA LEU A 19 -5.97 -3.18 1.70
C LEU A 19 -6.51 -1.81 2.11
N SER A 20 -6.74 -1.62 3.40
CA SER A 20 -7.08 -0.31 3.96
C SER A 20 -6.08 0.76 3.50
N PRO A 21 -6.54 1.95 3.05
CA PRO A 21 -5.65 3.03 2.60
C PRO A 21 -4.57 3.39 3.64
N VAL A 22 -4.93 3.30 4.92
CA VAL A 22 -3.99 3.56 6.03
C VAL A 22 -2.85 2.54 6.06
N ASP A 23 -3.15 1.25 5.90
CA ASP A 23 -2.12 0.22 5.94
C ASP A 23 -1.32 0.18 4.65
N GLN A 24 -1.95 0.48 3.50
CA GLN A 24 -1.25 0.67 2.24
C GLN A 24 -0.19 1.79 2.35
N GLN A 25 -0.56 2.96 2.88
CA GLN A 25 0.38 4.06 3.09
C GLN A 25 1.51 3.68 4.07
N ARG A 26 1.20 2.96 5.15
CA ARG A 26 2.21 2.47 6.10
C ARG A 26 3.20 1.52 5.44
N ILE A 27 2.74 0.62 4.58
CA ILE A 27 3.62 -0.30 3.83
C ILE A 27 4.51 0.49 2.86
N LEU A 28 3.93 1.39 2.06
CA LEU A 28 4.69 2.19 1.10
C LEU A 28 5.75 3.07 1.78
N ALA A 29 5.43 3.66 2.92
CA ALA A 29 6.37 4.44 3.71
C ALA A 29 7.53 3.57 4.23
N ARG A 30 7.24 2.37 4.75
CA ARG A 30 8.27 1.43 5.22
C ARG A 30 9.14 0.91 4.09
N LEU A 31 8.56 0.68 2.91
CA LEU A 31 9.27 0.23 1.73
C LEU A 31 10.21 1.33 1.21
N SER A 32 9.71 2.56 1.09
CA SER A 32 10.49 3.72 0.67
C SER A 32 11.62 4.08 1.64
N ALA A 33 11.46 3.78 2.93
CA ALA A 33 12.51 3.96 3.92
C ALA A 33 13.66 2.96 3.76
N GLN A 34 13.41 1.80 3.14
CA GLN A 34 14.41 0.76 2.91
C GLN A 34 15.01 0.80 1.52
N ASP A 35 14.21 1.19 0.51
CA ASP A 35 14.62 1.29 -0.89
C ASP A 35 14.25 2.67 -1.45
N PRO A 36 15.24 3.53 -1.77
CA PRO A 36 15.00 4.82 -2.40
C PRO A 36 14.27 4.73 -3.75
N THR A 37 14.42 3.61 -4.47
CA THR A 37 13.74 3.39 -5.76
C THR A 37 12.23 3.23 -5.58
N ALA A 38 11.80 2.75 -4.41
CA ALA A 38 10.39 2.58 -4.06
C ALA A 38 9.66 3.90 -3.78
N GLN A 39 10.38 5.04 -3.69
CA GLN A 39 9.74 6.35 -3.55
C GLN A 39 8.78 6.68 -4.71
N GLY A 40 9.02 6.12 -5.91
CA GLY A 40 8.12 6.27 -7.05
C GLY A 40 6.73 5.66 -6.82
N LEU A 41 6.62 4.64 -5.97
CA LEU A 41 5.36 3.96 -5.67
C LEU A 41 4.40 4.82 -4.83
N LEU A 42 4.92 5.81 -4.09
CA LEU A 42 4.10 6.77 -3.35
C LEU A 42 3.29 7.70 -4.27
N GLN A 43 3.66 7.77 -5.55
CA GLN A 43 3.02 8.63 -6.55
C GLN A 43 2.03 7.89 -7.45
N CYS A 44 1.92 6.56 -7.30
CA CYS A 44 0.91 5.78 -8.00
C CYS A 44 -0.45 5.93 -7.29
N SER A 45 -1.30 6.82 -7.79
CA SER A 45 -2.74 6.77 -7.48
C SER A 45 -3.30 5.45 -8.00
N THR A 46 -3.90 4.63 -7.14
CA THR A 46 -4.63 3.40 -7.51
C THR A 46 -5.97 3.67 -8.23
N GLU A 47 -6.17 4.89 -8.71
CA GLU A 47 -7.42 5.37 -9.32
C GLU A 47 -7.68 4.83 -10.74
N ASP A 48 -6.80 3.99 -11.31
CA ASP A 48 -6.88 3.52 -12.70
C ASP A 48 -7.24 2.03 -12.86
N GLN A 49 -8.02 1.41 -11.96
CA GLN A 49 -8.45 0.01 -12.14
C GLN A 49 -9.96 -0.22 -11.93
N ALA A 50 -10.78 0.80 -12.15
CA ALA A 50 -12.24 0.66 -12.26
C ALA A 50 -12.69 1.02 -13.69
N GLY A 51 -12.41 0.17 -14.69
CA GLY A 51 -13.11 0.28 -15.99
C GLY A 51 -12.38 -0.14 -17.27
N GLY A 52 -11.12 -0.55 -17.22
CA GLY A 52 -10.39 -0.96 -18.42
C GLY A 52 -10.43 -2.47 -18.67
N SER A 53 -11.56 -3.04 -19.10
CA SER A 53 -11.49 -4.35 -19.78
C SER A 53 -10.58 -4.21 -21.00
N PRO A 54 -9.49 -4.97 -21.15
CA PRO A 54 -8.73 -4.96 -22.39
C PRO A 54 -9.63 -5.56 -23.47
N SER A 55 -10.17 -4.70 -24.33
CA SER A 55 -10.86 -5.11 -25.55
C SER A 55 -9.78 -5.65 -26.49
N ILE A 56 -9.55 -6.96 -26.43
CA ILE A 56 -8.77 -7.67 -27.44
C ILE A 56 -9.58 -7.69 -28.74
N SER A 57 -9.10 -6.95 -29.75
CA SER A 57 -9.58 -7.03 -31.14
C SER A 57 -8.95 -8.20 -31.88
#